data_AF-A0A5P8YAR8-F1
#
_entry.id   AF-A0A5P8YAR8-F1
#
_cell.length_a   1.000
_cell.length_b   1.000
_cell.length_c   1.000
_cell.angle_alpha   90.00
_cell.angle_beta   90.00
_cell.angle_gamma   90.00
#
_symmetry.space_group_name_H-M   'P 1'
#
loop_
_entity.id
_entity.type
_entity.pdbx_description
1 polymer ?
#
loop_
_entity_poly.entity_id
_entity_poly.type
_entity_poly.pdbx_seq_one_letter_code
_entity_poly.pdbx_strand_id
1 'polypeptide(L)'
;MKVKSKKNLWALLLTGSALLGYVFWLLLHPVEIVSVHQRNDYSDVLVRNFPLTDKSKINWWLENRDMLKDKYSIPKPASDGFYTVIFWDFGDGYKEEGKYDRRCFDDMKTSKNCIDKNKVFSVENDRDKDILFSVYDGMYRLEKNGKIVKMKRE
;
A
#
# COMPACT_ATOMS: atom_id res chain seq x y z
N MET A 1 18.67 -45.71 18.63
CA MET A 1 18.22 -44.76 17.57
C MET A 1 17.06 -43.82 17.96
N LYS A 2 16.19 -44.12 18.94
CA LYS A 2 14.97 -43.32 19.24
C LYS A 2 15.16 -41.94 19.88
N VAL A 3 16.28 -41.66 20.57
CA VAL A 3 16.48 -40.39 21.31
C VAL A 3 16.96 -39.24 20.41
N LYS A 4 17.79 -39.55 19.40
CA LYS A 4 18.29 -38.57 18.42
C LYS A 4 17.16 -38.00 17.55
N SER A 5 16.18 -38.83 17.15
CA SER A 5 15.05 -38.37 16.34
C SER A 5 14.10 -37.44 17.09
N LYS A 6 13.88 -37.65 18.40
CA LYS A 6 13.05 -36.76 19.23
C LYS A 6 13.64 -35.35 19.35
N LYS A 7 14.96 -35.24 19.56
CA LYS A 7 15.66 -33.94 19.61
C LYS A 7 15.59 -33.20 18.27
N ASN A 8 15.77 -33.92 17.16
CA ASN A 8 15.65 -33.35 15.81
C ASN A 8 14.21 -32.91 15.51
N LEU A 9 13.21 -33.67 15.97
CA LEU A 9 11.79 -33.31 15.84
C LEU A 9 11.45 -32.03 16.63
N TRP A 10 11.95 -31.90 17.86
CA TRP A 10 11.77 -30.68 18.65
C TRP A 10 12.48 -29.46 18.05
N ALA A 11 13.68 -29.65 17.51
CA ALA A 11 14.38 -28.59 16.79
C ALA A 11 13.57 -28.12 15.56
N LEU A 12 13.02 -29.05 14.78
CA LEU A 12 12.15 -28.72 13.63
C LEU A 12 10.87 -27.98 14.06
N LEU A 13 10.23 -28.42 15.14
CA LEU A 13 9.04 -27.76 15.70
C LEU A 13 9.34 -26.34 16.16
N LEU A 14 10.46 -26.12 16.87
CA LEU A 14 10.87 -24.79 17.33
C LEU A 14 11.16 -23.86 16.16
N THR A 15 11.91 -24.34 15.16
CA THR A 15 12.19 -23.55 13.96
C THR A 15 10.91 -23.23 13.19
N GLY A 16 10.01 -24.20 13.02
CA GLY A 16 8.71 -23.99 12.39
C GLY A 16 7.85 -22.97 13.13
N SER A 17 7.82 -23.05 14.46
CA SER A 17 7.08 -22.08 15.29
C SER A 17 7.67 -20.68 15.22
N ALA A 18 9.00 -20.55 15.16
CA ALA A 18 9.65 -19.24 15.00
C ALA A 18 9.34 -18.62 13.64
N LEU A 19 9.37 -19.40 12.56
CA LEU A 19 9.00 -18.95 11.21
C LEU A 19 7.54 -18.52 11.14
N LEU A 20 6.62 -19.30 11.73
CA LEU A 20 5.20 -18.95 11.81
C LEU A 20 4.99 -17.66 12.61
N GLY A 21 5.67 -17.51 13.75
CA GLY A 21 5.63 -16.28 14.55
C GLY A 21 6.11 -15.06 13.76
N TYR A 22 7.18 -15.20 12.99
CA TYR A 22 7.70 -14.13 12.13
C TYR A 22 6.72 -13.74 11.02
N VAL A 23 6.15 -14.72 10.32
CA VAL A 23 5.13 -14.44 9.29
C VAL A 23 3.90 -13.77 9.91
N PHE A 24 3.45 -14.24 11.08
CA PHE A 24 2.32 -13.65 11.77
C PHE A 24 2.59 -12.21 12.19
N TRP A 25 3.81 -11.92 12.66
CA TRP A 25 4.23 -10.58 13.01
C TRP A 25 4.26 -9.62 11.80
N LEU A 26 4.73 -10.10 10.65
CA LEU A 26 4.69 -9.32 9.40
C LEU A 26 3.26 -9.03 8.93
N LEU A 27 2.33 -9.97 9.12
CA LEU A 27 0.93 -9.80 8.72
C LEU A 27 0.13 -8.88 9.66
N LEU A 28 0.55 -8.78 10.94
CA LEU A 28 -0.10 -7.94 11.94
C LEU A 28 0.54 -6.56 12.08
N HIS A 29 1.67 -6.32 11.43
CA HIS A 29 2.35 -5.03 11.53
C HIS A 29 1.47 -3.94 10.91
N PRO A 30 1.16 -2.86 11.64
CA PRO A 30 0.32 -1.78 11.12
C PRO A 30 1.04 -1.08 9.97
N VAL A 31 0.24 -0.59 9.02
CA VAL A 31 0.76 0.26 7.94
C VAL A 31 1.28 1.56 8.54
N GLU A 32 2.52 1.87 8.22
CA GLU A 32 3.14 3.14 8.57
C GLU A 32 3.01 4.09 7.38
N ILE A 33 2.42 5.26 7.60
CA ILE A 33 2.42 6.36 6.62
C ILE A 33 3.61 7.24 6.95
N VAL A 34 4.64 7.18 6.10
CA VAL A 34 5.90 7.90 6.29
C VAL A 34 5.75 9.36 5.90
N SER A 35 5.13 9.62 4.75
CA SER A 35 4.87 10.97 4.27
C SER A 35 3.75 10.99 3.24
N VAL A 36 3.22 12.18 3.00
CA VAL A 36 2.19 12.46 2.01
C VAL A 36 2.63 13.65 1.19
N HIS A 37 2.65 13.47 -0.13
CA HIS A 37 2.92 14.54 -1.10
C HIS A 37 1.67 14.75 -1.94
N GLN A 38 1.17 15.98 -2.02
CA GLN A 38 -0.05 16.29 -2.77
C GLN A 38 0.23 17.27 -3.90
N ARG A 39 -0.29 16.96 -5.08
CA ARG A 39 -0.21 17.83 -6.26
C ARG A 39 -1.57 17.84 -6.95
N ASN A 40 -2.24 18.99 -6.95
CA ASN A 40 -3.61 19.13 -7.47
C ASN A 40 -4.56 18.11 -6.80
N ASP A 41 -5.10 17.21 -7.61
CA ASP A 41 -6.01 16.11 -7.30
C ASP A 41 -5.31 14.77 -7.04
N TYR A 42 -3.98 14.76 -7.10
CA TYR A 42 -3.13 13.61 -6.81
C TYR A 42 -2.59 13.67 -5.37
N SER A 43 -2.64 12.54 -4.67
CA SER A 43 -1.99 12.33 -3.38
C SER A 43 -1.08 11.10 -3.45
N ASP A 44 0.22 11.31 -3.34
CA ASP A 44 1.23 10.26 -3.21
C ASP A 44 1.49 9.99 -1.72
N VAL A 45 1.21 8.77 -1.28
CA VAL A 45 1.36 8.33 0.11
C VAL A 45 2.50 7.34 0.19
N LEU A 46 3.55 7.70 0.95
CA LEU A 46 4.70 6.84 1.16
C LEU A 46 4.43 5.95 2.36
N VAL A 47 4.50 4.64 2.17
CA VAL A 47 4.13 3.66 3.19
C VAL A 47 5.21 2.63 3.45
N ARG A 48 5.24 2.10 4.67
CA ARG A 48 5.94 0.85 5.02
C ARG A 48 4.91 -0.17 5.51
N ASN A 49 5.26 -1.45 5.41
CA ASN A 49 4.43 -2.56 5.88
C ASN A 49 3.02 -2.57 5.26
N PHE A 50 2.89 -2.18 3.99
CA PHE A 50 1.60 -2.17 3.31
C PHE A 50 1.06 -3.61 3.14
N PRO A 51 -0.28 -3.83 3.16
CA PRO A 51 -0.81 -5.18 3.12
C PRO A 51 -0.39 -5.93 1.85
N LEU A 52 -0.06 -7.21 2.01
CA LEU A 52 0.50 -8.01 0.92
C LEU A 52 -0.55 -8.41 -0.13
N THR A 53 -1.75 -8.77 0.30
CA THR A 53 -2.80 -9.25 -0.61
C THR A 53 -3.66 -8.11 -1.12
N ASP A 54 -4.11 -8.22 -2.37
CA ASP A 54 -4.98 -7.21 -2.99
C ASP A 54 -6.27 -6.96 -2.21
N LYS A 55 -6.87 -8.01 -1.64
CA LYS A 55 -8.03 -7.90 -0.75
C LYS A 55 -7.69 -7.10 0.51
N SER A 56 -6.55 -7.38 1.14
CA SER A 56 -6.13 -6.68 2.36
C SER A 56 -5.82 -5.20 2.09
N LYS A 57 -5.27 -4.85 0.92
CA LYS A 57 -5.03 -3.45 0.52
C LYS A 57 -6.34 -2.66 0.39
N ILE A 58 -7.32 -3.25 -0.28
CA ILE A 58 -8.65 -2.63 -0.44
C ILE A 58 -9.34 -2.48 0.92
N ASN A 59 -9.34 -3.52 1.75
CA ASN A 59 -9.92 -3.45 3.09
C ASN A 59 -9.24 -2.38 3.95
N TRP A 60 -7.90 -2.31 3.92
CA TRP A 60 -7.16 -1.31 4.66
C TRP A 60 -7.58 0.11 4.27
N TRP A 61 -7.74 0.40 2.97
CA TRP A 61 -8.27 1.68 2.53
C TRP A 61 -9.67 1.95 3.08
N LEU A 62 -10.58 0.97 2.97
CA LEU A 62 -11.96 1.14 3.44
C LEU A 62 -12.02 1.43 4.94
N GLU A 63 -11.17 0.80 5.74
CA GLU A 63 -11.07 0.98 7.20
C GLU A 63 -10.38 2.30 7.59
N ASN A 64 -9.46 2.82 6.76
CA ASN A 64 -8.60 3.95 7.11
C ASN A 64 -8.91 5.25 6.35
N ARG A 65 -9.84 5.25 5.40
CA ARG A 65 -10.16 6.45 4.58
C ARG A 65 -10.58 7.66 5.41
N ASP A 66 -11.29 7.46 6.52
CA ASP A 66 -11.73 8.57 7.38
C ASP A 66 -10.53 9.15 8.14
N MET A 67 -9.64 8.28 8.64
CA MET A 67 -8.36 8.71 9.23
C MET A 67 -7.47 9.45 8.22
N LEU A 68 -7.40 8.96 6.98
CA LEU A 68 -6.65 9.60 5.90
C LEU A 68 -7.20 10.98 5.57
N LYS A 69 -8.52 11.13 5.56
CA LYS A 69 -9.19 12.40 5.36
C LYS A 69 -8.89 13.38 6.49
N ASP A 70 -9.06 12.95 7.73
CA ASP A 70 -8.94 13.82 8.90
C ASP A 70 -7.49 14.26 9.16
N LYS A 71 -6.51 13.36 8.99
CA LYS A 71 -5.11 13.65 9.29
C LYS A 71 -4.32 14.22 8.12
N TYR A 72 -4.63 13.80 6.89
CA TYR A 72 -3.81 14.11 5.72
C TYR A 72 -4.60 14.83 4.62
N SER A 73 -5.90 15.08 4.80
CA SER A 73 -6.75 15.68 3.77
C SER A 73 -6.75 14.87 2.45
N ILE A 74 -6.79 13.53 2.57
CA ILE A 74 -6.84 12.58 1.45
C ILE A 74 -8.21 11.85 1.44
N PRO A 75 -8.87 11.70 0.27
CA PRO A 75 -8.46 12.24 -1.02
C PRO A 75 -8.64 13.76 -1.09
N LYS A 76 -7.92 14.37 -2.04
CA LYS A 76 -8.02 15.79 -2.36
C LYS A 76 -8.71 15.96 -3.72
N PRO A 77 -10.04 15.92 -3.79
CA PRO A 77 -10.73 15.99 -5.07
C PRO A 77 -10.58 17.35 -5.75
N ALA A 78 -10.50 17.34 -7.08
CA ALA A 78 -10.68 18.50 -7.94
C ALA A 78 -12.12 19.04 -7.85
N SER A 79 -12.37 20.17 -8.52
CA SER A 79 -13.70 20.82 -8.53
C SER A 79 -14.80 19.96 -9.15
N ASP A 80 -14.46 19.06 -10.07
CA ASP A 80 -15.37 18.07 -10.65
C ASP A 80 -15.56 16.82 -9.77
N GLY A 81 -14.78 16.71 -8.69
CA GLY A 81 -14.78 15.61 -7.75
C GLY A 81 -13.77 14.50 -8.05
N PHE A 82 -12.98 14.61 -9.13
CA PHE A 82 -11.96 13.60 -9.47
C PHE A 82 -10.78 13.65 -8.50
N TYR A 83 -10.25 12.49 -8.11
CA TYR A 83 -9.03 12.36 -7.32
C TYR A 83 -8.27 11.08 -7.66
N THR A 84 -6.98 11.09 -7.37
CA THR A 84 -6.14 9.89 -7.40
C THR A 84 -5.26 9.84 -6.14
N VAL A 85 -5.28 8.71 -5.45
CA VAL A 85 -4.40 8.42 -4.31
C VAL A 85 -3.51 7.25 -4.68
N ILE A 86 -2.20 7.43 -4.63
CA ILE A 86 -1.22 6.40 -4.98
C ILE A 86 -0.36 6.09 -3.77
N PHE A 87 -0.30 4.82 -3.40
CA PHE A 87 0.55 4.32 -2.33
C PHE A 87 1.84 3.77 -2.92
N TRP A 88 2.96 4.28 -2.42
CA TRP A 88 4.31 3.89 -2.81
C TRP A 88 5.00 3.21 -1.64
N ASP A 89 5.66 2.08 -1.92
CA ASP A 89 6.56 1.50 -0.94
C ASP A 89 7.77 2.43 -0.76
N PHE A 90 7.97 2.90 0.47
CA PHE A 90 9.04 3.83 0.81
C PHE A 90 10.43 3.18 0.74
N GLY A 91 10.52 1.85 0.91
CA GLY A 91 11.77 1.08 0.76
C GLY A 91 12.95 1.66 1.55
N ASP A 92 14.03 1.99 0.83
CA ASP A 92 15.27 2.55 1.38
C ASP A 92 15.17 4.05 1.75
N GLY A 93 14.01 4.65 1.53
CA GLY A 93 13.73 6.06 1.78
C GLY A 93 14.13 6.99 0.63
N TYR A 94 14.23 8.29 0.94
CA TYR A 94 14.50 9.30 -0.06
C TYR A 94 15.91 9.20 -0.65
N LYS A 95 15.98 9.40 -1.96
CA LYS A 95 17.17 9.36 -2.79
C LYS A 95 17.22 10.61 -3.66
N GLU A 96 18.40 10.91 -4.20
CA GLU A 96 18.53 11.94 -5.23
C GLU A 96 17.88 11.47 -6.52
N GLU A 97 17.52 12.36 -7.45
CA GLU A 97 16.94 11.95 -8.75
C GLU A 97 17.85 10.93 -9.47
N GLY A 98 19.16 11.19 -9.45
CA GLY A 98 20.15 10.28 -10.01
C GLY A 98 19.98 10.07 -11.51
N LYS A 99 20.26 8.85 -12.01
CA LYS A 99 20.17 8.49 -13.44
C LYS A 99 18.99 7.55 -13.77
N TYR A 100 18.24 7.11 -12.76
CA TYR A 100 17.15 6.15 -12.92
C TYR A 100 15.81 6.87 -12.87
N ASP A 101 14.78 6.28 -13.49
CA ASP A 101 13.41 6.81 -13.40
C ASP A 101 12.87 6.66 -11.97
N ARG A 102 12.90 7.77 -11.22
CA ARG A 102 12.43 7.89 -9.84
C ARG A 102 11.18 8.74 -9.76
N ARG A 103 10.41 8.58 -8.69
CA ARG A 103 9.31 9.49 -8.37
C ARG A 103 9.84 10.58 -7.46
N CYS A 104 9.87 11.82 -7.96
CA CYS A 104 10.33 12.99 -7.23
C CYS A 104 9.16 13.87 -6.81
N PHE A 105 9.32 14.55 -5.69
CA PHE A 105 8.30 15.38 -5.06
C PHE A 105 8.72 16.84 -5.09
N ASP A 106 7.95 17.68 -5.79
CA ASP A 106 8.27 19.09 -6.05
C ASP A 106 8.16 19.98 -4.80
N ASP A 107 7.38 19.55 -3.80
CA ASP A 107 7.22 20.24 -2.51
C ASP A 107 8.46 20.12 -1.62
N MET A 108 9.34 19.15 -1.89
CA MET A 108 10.57 18.94 -1.16
C MET A 108 11.74 19.73 -1.79
N LYS A 109 12.17 20.80 -1.12
CA LYS A 109 13.29 21.66 -1.54
C LYS A 109 14.66 21.09 -1.14
N THR A 110 14.93 19.84 -1.50
CA THR A 110 16.20 19.12 -1.21
C THR A 110 16.62 18.28 -2.41
N SER A 111 17.92 17.99 -2.55
CA SER A 111 18.40 17.08 -3.60
C SER A 111 17.88 15.66 -3.42
N LYS A 112 17.59 15.23 -2.19
CA LYS A 112 17.02 13.92 -1.86
C LYS A 112 15.49 14.01 -1.74
N ASN A 113 14.82 14.27 -2.85
CA ASN A 113 13.37 14.42 -2.92
C ASN A 113 12.68 13.31 -3.72
N CYS A 114 13.39 12.21 -4.04
CA CYS A 114 12.87 11.16 -4.88
C CYS A 114 12.82 9.81 -4.16
N ILE A 115 12.00 8.89 -4.66
CA ILE A 115 11.96 7.48 -4.26
C ILE A 115 12.03 6.58 -5.49
N ASP A 116 12.40 5.32 -5.27
CA ASP A 116 12.27 4.32 -6.32
C ASP A 116 10.78 4.06 -6.62
N LYS A 117 10.45 3.86 -7.91
CA LYS A 117 9.05 3.75 -8.37
C LYS A 117 8.45 2.37 -8.08
N ASN A 118 8.14 2.11 -6.82
CA ASN A 118 7.42 0.90 -6.40
C ASN A 118 5.97 1.22 -6.00
N LYS A 119 5.06 1.25 -6.97
CA LYS A 119 3.62 1.46 -6.73
C LYS A 119 3.00 0.17 -6.18
N VAL A 120 2.44 0.24 -4.97
CA VAL A 120 1.84 -0.95 -4.32
C VAL A 120 0.31 -1.00 -4.43
N PHE A 121 -0.33 0.15 -4.56
CA PHE A 121 -1.79 0.30 -4.61
C PHE A 121 -2.18 1.70 -5.09
N SER A 122 -3.32 1.85 -5.76
CA SER A 122 -3.93 3.18 -5.95
C SER A 122 -5.45 3.13 -5.91
N VAL A 123 -6.02 4.25 -5.48
CA VAL A 123 -7.46 4.50 -5.42
C VAL A 123 -7.77 5.75 -6.22
N GLU A 124 -8.72 5.65 -7.13
CA GLU A 124 -9.22 6.79 -7.91
C GLU A 124 -10.74 6.69 -7.99
N ASN A 125 -11.40 7.75 -8.47
CA ASN A 125 -12.80 7.67 -8.84
C ASN A 125 -12.96 7.88 -10.35
N ASP A 126 -13.93 7.20 -10.95
CA ASP A 126 -14.25 7.40 -12.36
C ASP A 126 -15.22 8.58 -12.57
N ARG A 127 -15.59 8.80 -13.84
CA ARG A 127 -16.52 9.88 -14.24
C ARG A 127 -17.90 9.73 -13.60
N ASP A 128 -18.30 8.51 -13.24
CA ASP A 128 -19.56 8.21 -12.58
C ASP A 128 -19.45 8.28 -11.05
N LYS A 129 -18.28 8.69 -10.55
CA LYS A 129 -17.89 8.77 -9.13
C LYS A 129 -17.82 7.41 -8.44
N ASP A 130 -17.73 6.32 -9.20
CA ASP A 130 -17.45 5.01 -8.64
C ASP A 130 -15.99 4.93 -8.23
N ILE A 131 -15.70 4.28 -7.10
CA ILE A 131 -14.33 4.15 -6.59
C ILE A 131 -13.67 2.95 -7.27
N LEU A 132 -12.51 3.19 -7.87
CA LEU A 132 -11.67 2.20 -8.52
C LEU A 132 -10.42 1.94 -7.68
N PHE A 133 -10.09 0.66 -7.56
CA PHE A 133 -8.90 0.15 -6.89
C PHE A 133 -7.99 -0.50 -7.92
N SER A 134 -6.82 0.08 -8.13
CA SER A 134 -5.76 -0.52 -8.93
C SER A 134 -4.81 -1.28 -8.02
N VAL A 135 -4.76 -2.59 -8.20
CA VAL A 135 -3.93 -3.54 -7.47
C VAL A 135 -3.06 -4.34 -8.45
N TYR A 136 -2.30 -5.32 -7.95
CA TYR A 136 -1.43 -6.12 -8.80
C TYR A 136 -2.22 -7.00 -9.79
N ASP A 137 -3.27 -7.67 -9.32
CA ASP A 137 -4.09 -8.59 -10.12
C ASP A 137 -5.12 -7.88 -11.03
N GLY A 138 -5.12 -6.55 -11.09
CA GLY A 138 -5.97 -5.77 -11.99
C GLY A 138 -6.70 -4.61 -11.30
N MET A 139 -7.85 -4.25 -11.84
CA MET A 139 -8.70 -3.18 -11.31
C MET A 139 -9.98 -3.74 -10.72
N TYR A 140 -10.40 -3.19 -9.59
CA TYR A 140 -11.64 -3.50 -8.90
C TYR A 140 -12.48 -2.24 -8.76
N ARG A 141 -13.80 -2.37 -8.86
CA ARG A 141 -14.76 -1.27 -8.65
C ARG A 141 -15.54 -1.50 -7.37
N LEU A 142 -15.71 -0.45 -6.57
CA LEU A 142 -16.70 -0.41 -5.50
C LEU A 142 -18.04 0.06 -6.08
N GLU A 143 -19.00 -0.85 -6.16
CA GLU A 143 -20.36 -0.53 -6.58
C GLU A 143 -21.12 0.22 -5.47
N LYS A 144 -22.19 0.94 -5.86
CA LYS A 144 -23.06 1.68 -4.95
C LYS A 144 -23.73 0.83 -3.86
N ASN A 145 -23.85 -0.48 -4.10
CA ASN A 145 -24.38 -1.45 -3.13
C ASN A 145 -23.30 -1.94 -2.11
N GLY A 146 -22.08 -1.41 -2.19
CA GLY A 146 -20.94 -1.78 -1.33
C GLY A 146 -20.15 -3.01 -1.79
N LYS A 147 -20.52 -3.65 -2.92
CA LYS A 147 -19.79 -4.79 -3.46
C LYS A 147 -18.54 -4.35 -4.19
N ILE A 148 -17.48 -5.14 -4.05
CA ILE A 148 -16.22 -4.95 -4.77
C ILE A 148 -16.17 -5.99 -5.90
N VAL A 149 -16.13 -5.52 -7.15
CA VAL A 149 -16.16 -6.37 -8.34
C VAL A 149 -14.89 -6.17 -9.17
N LYS A 150 -14.23 -7.27 -9.55
CA LYS A 150 -13.07 -7.22 -10.45
C LYS A 150 -13.54 -6.80 -11.84
N MET A 151 -12.93 -5.77 -12.40
CA MET A 151 -13.21 -5.33 -13.76
C MET A 151 -12.58 -6.32 -14.75
N LYS A 152 -13.37 -6.74 -15.76
CA LYS A 152 -12.83 -7.50 -16.88
C LYS A 152 -12.06 -6.52 -17.78
N ARG A 153 -10.86 -6.89 -18.22
CA ARG A 153 -10.23 -6.20 -19.34
C ARG A 153 -11.04 -6.55 -20.60
N GLU A 154 -11.51 -5.54 -21.31
CA GLU A 154 -12.06 -5.71 -22.66
C GLU A 154 -10.99 -6.19 -23.64
#